data_AF-A0A519H4W0-F1
#
_entry.id   AF-A0A519H4W0-F1
#
_cell.length_a   1.000
_cell.length_b   1.000
_cell.length_c   1.000
_cell.angle_alpha   90.00
_cell.angle_beta   90.00
_cell.angle_gamma   90.00
#
_symmetry.space_group_name_H-M   'P 1'
#
loop_
_entity.id
_entity.type
_entity.pdbx_description
1 polymer ?
#
loop_
_entity_poly.entity_id
_entity_poly.type
_entity_poly.pdbx_seq_one_letter_code
_entity_poly.pdbx_strand_id
1 'polypeptide(L)'
;MVDAVFAQFGSRASEQLHGLATQTLQLLAMLEVVRCSTAQDARFITELAGAMEEFAVRTRETELMLPLDPGARSRECLQVSVDKARVQYRAALHMAKISPDDDASVHTLVARALDRLVAVCERLHAAVQKHDRPFESGDAPGSQQVLA
;
A
#
# COMPACT_ATOMS: atom_id res chain seq x y z
N MET A 1 34.04 5.79 4.76
CA MET A 1 33.42 4.64 5.45
C MET A 1 32.00 4.92 5.95
N VAL A 2 31.46 6.12 5.66
CA VAL A 2 30.09 6.53 6.00
C VAL A 2 29.14 5.98 4.92
N ASP A 3 29.46 6.17 3.63
CA ASP A 3 28.61 5.80 2.47
C ASP A 3 28.04 4.38 2.43
N ALA A 4 28.79 3.36 2.85
CA ALA A 4 28.35 1.97 2.78
C ALA A 4 27.18 1.66 3.74
N VAL A 5 27.13 2.34 4.88
CA VAL A 5 26.07 2.17 5.87
C VAL A 5 24.78 2.88 5.41
N PHE A 6 24.89 4.05 4.78
CA PHE A 6 23.74 4.83 4.31
C PHE A 6 23.11 4.23 3.04
N ALA A 7 23.91 3.70 2.12
CA ALA A 7 23.40 2.93 0.98
C ALA A 7 22.58 1.71 1.44
N GLN A 8 22.97 1.10 2.56
CA GLN A 8 22.28 -0.04 3.15
C GLN A 8 20.90 0.32 3.75
N PHE A 9 20.73 1.54 4.26
CA PHE A 9 19.43 2.02 4.76
C PHE A 9 18.48 2.43 3.61
N GLY A 10 19.01 3.04 2.54
CA GLY A 10 18.24 3.39 1.35
C GLY A 10 17.69 2.16 0.60
N SER A 11 18.50 1.10 0.43
CA SER A 11 18.02 -0.15 -0.19
C SER A 11 16.93 -0.81 0.65
N ARG A 12 17.03 -0.79 1.98
CA ARG A 12 16.02 -1.35 2.88
C ARG A 12 14.66 -0.64 2.80
N ALA A 13 14.63 0.69 2.68
CA ALA A 13 13.37 1.44 2.60
C ALA A 13 12.61 1.16 1.29
N SER A 14 13.34 1.11 0.17
CA SER A 14 12.77 0.75 -1.14
C SER A 14 12.27 -0.70 -1.19
N GLU A 15 13.06 -1.64 -0.66
CA GLU A 15 12.67 -3.05 -0.54
C GLU A 15 11.45 -3.24 0.37
N GLN A 16 11.38 -2.51 1.49
CA GLN A 16 10.23 -2.53 2.40
C GLN A 16 8.97 -1.99 1.73
N LEU A 17 9.07 -0.86 1.02
CA LEU A 17 7.96 -0.29 0.27
C LEU A 17 7.47 -1.24 -0.82
N HIS A 18 8.38 -1.86 -1.57
CA HIS A 18 8.05 -2.83 -2.60
C HIS A 18 7.39 -4.09 -2.00
N GLY A 19 7.93 -4.58 -0.88
CA GLY A 19 7.37 -5.69 -0.11
C GLY A 19 5.92 -5.41 0.34
N LEU A 20 5.66 -4.20 0.84
CA LEU A 20 4.32 -3.78 1.26
C LEU A 20 3.35 -3.66 0.09
N ALA A 21 3.76 -3.04 -1.02
CA ALA A 21 2.94 -2.94 -2.21
C ALA A 21 2.55 -4.34 -2.72
N THR A 22 3.52 -5.27 -2.74
CA THR A 22 3.30 -6.65 -3.15
C THR A 22 2.41 -7.43 -2.18
N GLN A 23 2.62 -7.28 -0.87
CA GLN A 23 1.77 -7.89 0.16
C GLN A 23 0.33 -7.37 0.09
N THR A 24 0.14 -6.08 -0.18
CA THR A 24 -1.19 -5.48 -0.42
C THR A 24 -1.87 -6.15 -1.61
N LEU A 25 -1.16 -6.28 -2.73
CA LEU A 25 -1.70 -6.89 -3.93
C LEU A 25 -2.06 -8.37 -3.71
N GLN A 26 -1.25 -9.09 -2.95
CA GLN A 26 -1.51 -10.48 -2.55
C GLN A 26 -2.76 -10.58 -1.65
N LEU A 27 -2.91 -9.69 -0.67
CA LEU A 27 -4.12 -9.62 0.17
C LEU A 27 -5.38 -9.36 -0.65
N LEU A 28 -5.30 -8.46 -1.62
CA LEU A 28 -6.41 -8.19 -2.54
C LEU A 28 -6.73 -9.38 -3.44
N ALA A 29 -5.73 -10.18 -3.82
CA ALA A 29 -5.96 -11.43 -4.55
C ALA A 29 -6.60 -12.50 -3.65
N MET A 30 -6.17 -12.63 -2.40
CA MET A 30 -6.81 -13.52 -1.43
C MET A 30 -8.27 -13.13 -1.18
N LEU A 31 -8.55 -11.83 -1.07
CA LEU A 31 -9.91 -11.31 -0.94
C LEU A 31 -10.85 -11.68 -2.10
N GLU A 32 -10.33 -11.85 -3.32
CA GLU A 32 -11.12 -12.31 -4.46
C GLU A 32 -11.52 -13.77 -4.34
N VAL A 33 -10.63 -14.59 -3.80
CA VAL A 33 -10.86 -16.02 -3.58
C VAL A 33 -11.78 -16.24 -2.36
N VAL A 34 -11.68 -15.34 -1.37
CA VAL A 34 -12.50 -15.29 -0.15
C VAL A 34 -13.97 -14.94 -0.43
N ARG A 35 -14.41 -14.81 -1.69
CA ARG A 35 -15.85 -14.76 -2.08
C ARG A 35 -16.70 -15.88 -1.49
N CYS A 36 -16.08 -16.97 -1.03
CA CYS A 36 -16.73 -18.10 -0.36
C CYS A 36 -16.46 -18.20 1.16
N SER A 37 -15.80 -17.23 1.81
CA SER A 37 -15.28 -17.41 3.17
C SER A 37 -15.98 -16.64 4.29
N THR A 38 -15.79 -17.19 5.48
CA THR A 38 -16.50 -16.93 6.74
C THR A 38 -16.08 -15.62 7.44
N ALA A 39 -16.82 -15.24 8.48
CA ALA A 39 -16.56 -14.04 9.29
C ALA A 39 -15.14 -13.94 9.90
N GLN A 40 -14.43 -15.07 10.05
CA GLN A 40 -13.08 -15.10 10.61
C GLN A 40 -12.05 -14.51 9.63
N ASP A 41 -12.18 -14.80 8.33
CA ASP A 41 -11.28 -14.27 7.31
C ASP A 41 -11.46 -12.77 7.15
N ALA A 42 -12.71 -12.29 7.18
CA ALA A 42 -13.01 -10.86 7.15
C ALA A 42 -12.38 -10.09 8.33
N ARG A 43 -12.32 -10.70 9.52
CA ARG A 43 -11.65 -10.11 10.70
C ARG A 43 -10.15 -10.06 10.55
N PHE A 44 -9.52 -11.17 10.15
CA PHE A 44 -8.08 -11.22 9.91
C PHE A 44 -7.62 -10.16 8.89
N ILE A 45 -8.40 -9.98 7.82
CA ILE A 45 -8.10 -8.99 6.78
C ILE A 45 -8.25 -7.55 7.33
N THR A 46 -9.25 -7.32 8.19
CA THR A 46 -9.44 -6.01 8.84
C THR A 46 -8.26 -5.67 9.76
N GLU A 47 -7.77 -6.64 10.53
CA GLU A 47 -6.62 -6.48 11.42
C GLU A 47 -5.35 -6.18 10.63
N LEU A 48 -5.12 -6.92 9.53
CA LEU A 48 -3.97 -6.72 8.67
C LEU A 48 -3.99 -5.36 7.97
N ALA A 49 -5.16 -4.91 7.50
CA ALA A 49 -5.32 -3.55 6.96
C ALA A 49 -4.98 -2.48 8.01
N GLY A 50 -5.33 -2.70 9.28
CA GLY A 50 -4.96 -1.83 10.39
C GLY A 50 -3.45 -1.76 10.62
N ALA A 51 -2.78 -2.92 10.64
CA ALA A 51 -1.31 -2.97 10.80
C ALA A 51 -0.58 -2.23 9.67
N MET A 52 -1.09 -2.31 8.43
CA MET A 52 -0.53 -1.58 7.29
C MET A 52 -0.74 -0.07 7.39
N GLU A 53 -1.86 0.39 7.95
CA GLU A 53 -2.11 1.81 8.23
C GLU A 53 -1.12 2.37 9.24
N GLU A 54 -0.86 1.65 10.33
CA GLU A 54 0.13 2.05 11.34
C GLU A 54 1.54 2.14 10.76
N PHE A 55 1.92 1.20 9.89
CA PHE A 55 3.22 1.22 9.23
C PHE A 55 3.38 2.42 8.29
N ALA A 56 2.36 2.75 7.51
CA ALA A 56 2.36 3.90 6.60
C ALA A 56 2.52 5.25 7.32
N VAL A 57 2.01 5.35 8.55
CA VAL A 57 2.21 6.54 9.40
C VAL A 57 3.67 6.68 9.82
N ARG A 58 4.32 5.58 10.21
CA ARG A 58 5.72 5.57 10.67
C ARG A 58 6.75 5.85 9.57
N THR A 59 6.41 5.57 8.31
CA THR A 59 7.30 5.83 7.17
C THR A 59 7.44 7.32 6.80
N ARG A 60 6.70 8.22 7.47
CA ARG A 60 6.82 9.68 7.27
C ARG A 60 8.11 10.31 7.83
N GLU A 61 8.97 9.54 8.49
CA GLU A 61 10.13 10.04 9.24
C GLU A 61 11.49 9.72 8.59
N THR A 62 11.53 9.30 7.32
CA THR A 62 12.79 9.06 6.60
C THR A 62 13.39 10.36 6.05
N GLU A 63 14.66 10.62 6.37
CA GLU A 63 15.46 11.73 5.84
C GLU A 63 15.68 11.58 4.31
N LEU A 64 15.54 12.70 3.58
CA LEU A 64 15.68 12.79 2.11
C LEU A 64 17.14 12.57 1.69
N MET A 65 17.49 11.34 1.31
CA MET A 65 18.86 10.98 0.91
C MET A 65 18.90 10.33 -0.49
N LEU A 66 17.90 9.53 -0.85
CA LEU A 66 17.80 8.78 -2.12
C LEU A 66 16.33 8.59 -2.51
N PRO A 67 15.99 8.44 -3.81
CA PRO A 67 14.61 8.11 -4.21
C PRO A 67 14.16 6.77 -3.61
N LEU A 68 12.92 6.70 -3.12
CA LEU A 68 12.33 5.51 -2.49
C LEU A 68 11.82 4.49 -3.53
N ASP A 69 11.29 4.94 -4.66
CA ASP A 69 10.75 4.07 -5.71
C ASP A 69 11.35 4.41 -7.09
N PRO A 70 12.66 4.14 -7.30
CA PRO A 70 13.30 4.38 -8.59
C PRO A 70 12.59 3.57 -9.68
N GLY A 71 12.02 4.27 -10.67
CA GLY A 71 11.24 3.66 -11.76
C GLY A 71 9.77 3.42 -11.45
N ALA A 72 9.23 3.97 -10.35
CA ALA A 72 7.80 4.06 -10.04
C ALA A 72 7.03 2.72 -9.89
N ARG A 73 7.73 1.58 -9.78
CA ARG A 73 7.11 0.23 -9.78
C ARG A 73 6.20 0.01 -8.57
N SER A 74 6.62 0.47 -7.40
CA SER A 74 5.85 0.33 -6.17
C SER A 74 4.62 1.22 -6.21
N ARG A 75 4.74 2.44 -6.76
CA ARG A 75 3.61 3.34 -7.01
C ARG A 75 2.60 2.75 -8.00
N GLU A 76 3.06 2.16 -9.10
CA GLU A 76 2.18 1.44 -10.04
C GLU A 76 1.45 0.29 -9.34
N CYS A 77 2.15 -0.50 -8.54
CA CYS A 77 1.56 -1.61 -7.78
C CYS A 77 0.52 -1.13 -6.75
N LEU A 78 0.80 -0.02 -6.04
CA LEU A 78 -0.14 0.62 -5.12
C LEU A 78 -1.37 1.14 -5.87
N GLN A 79 -1.20 1.76 -7.05
CA GLN A 79 -2.31 2.26 -7.86
C GLN A 79 -3.20 1.11 -8.37
N VAL A 80 -2.61 0.03 -8.87
CA VAL A 80 -3.35 -1.19 -9.24
C VAL A 80 -4.11 -1.75 -8.04
N SER A 81 -3.49 -1.71 -6.85
CA SER A 81 -4.13 -2.15 -5.61
C SER A 81 -5.34 -1.28 -5.24
N VAL A 82 -5.24 0.06 -5.39
CA VAL A 82 -6.36 0.99 -5.20
C VAL A 82 -7.52 0.67 -6.15
N ASP A 83 -7.23 0.55 -7.45
CA ASP A 83 -8.25 0.32 -8.46
C ASP A 83 -8.97 -1.00 -8.22
N LYS A 84 -8.20 -2.05 -7.90
CA LYS A 84 -8.71 -3.38 -7.57
C LYS A 84 -9.57 -3.36 -6.30
N ALA A 85 -9.07 -2.75 -5.22
CA ALA A 85 -9.78 -2.66 -3.95
C ALA A 85 -11.10 -1.87 -4.09
N ARG A 86 -11.14 -0.80 -4.89
CA ARG A 86 -12.37 -0.03 -5.16
C ARG A 86 -13.43 -0.85 -5.89
N VAL A 87 -13.03 -1.66 -6.87
CA VAL A 87 -13.95 -2.56 -7.58
C VAL A 87 -14.53 -3.60 -6.62
N GLN A 88 -13.68 -4.23 -5.81
CA GLN A 88 -14.09 -5.22 -4.82
C GLN A 88 -14.97 -4.61 -3.74
N TYR A 89 -14.69 -3.38 -3.30
CA TYR A 89 -15.49 -2.65 -2.31
C TYR A 89 -16.94 -2.48 -2.78
N ARG A 90 -17.11 -2.02 -4.03
CA ARG A 90 -18.44 -1.85 -4.63
C ARG A 90 -19.17 -3.18 -4.74
N ALA A 91 -18.46 -4.25 -5.12
CA ALA A 91 -19.01 -5.59 -5.18
C ALA A 91 -19.45 -6.09 -3.79
N ALA A 92 -18.62 -5.90 -2.76
CA ALA A 92 -18.92 -6.28 -1.38
C ALA A 92 -20.14 -5.52 -0.83
N LEU A 93 -20.24 -4.21 -1.09
CA LEU A 93 -21.44 -3.43 -0.73
C LEU A 93 -22.69 -3.90 -1.46
N HIS A 94 -22.57 -4.29 -2.74
CA HIS A 94 -23.69 -4.83 -3.48
C HIS A 94 -24.14 -6.18 -2.90
N MET A 95 -23.20 -7.07 -2.57
CA MET A 95 -23.49 -8.34 -1.91
C MET A 95 -24.13 -8.14 -0.54
N ALA A 96 -23.62 -7.21 0.27
CA ALA A 96 -24.20 -6.90 1.57
C ALA A 96 -25.68 -6.49 1.50
N LYS A 97 -26.15 -5.91 0.37
CA LYS A 97 -27.54 -5.51 0.18
C LYS A 97 -28.48 -6.64 -0.23
N ILE A 98 -27.95 -7.71 -0.84
CA ILE A 98 -28.77 -8.77 -1.44
C ILE A 98 -28.63 -10.12 -0.71
N SER A 99 -27.61 -10.26 0.14
CA SER A 99 -27.36 -11.47 0.92
C SER A 99 -28.29 -11.57 2.15
N PRO A 100 -28.54 -12.80 2.66
CA PRO A 100 -29.20 -13.00 3.94
C PRO A 100 -28.47 -12.28 5.09
N ASP A 101 -29.18 -11.94 6.18
CA ASP A 101 -28.66 -11.08 7.26
C ASP A 101 -27.29 -11.53 7.84
N ASP A 102 -27.07 -12.84 7.99
CA ASP A 102 -25.81 -13.39 8.49
C ASP A 102 -24.63 -13.11 7.54
N ASP A 103 -24.82 -13.33 6.23
CA ASP A 103 -23.80 -13.09 5.19
C ASP A 103 -23.63 -11.59 4.87
N ALA A 104 -24.72 -10.81 4.99
CA ALA A 104 -24.70 -9.37 4.82
C ALA A 104 -23.72 -8.69 5.79
N SER A 105 -23.64 -9.20 7.03
CA SER A 105 -22.69 -8.73 8.03
C SER A 105 -21.23 -8.97 7.62
N VAL A 106 -20.94 -10.13 7.02
CA VAL A 106 -19.61 -10.51 6.53
C VAL A 106 -19.21 -9.62 5.35
N HIS A 107 -20.11 -9.44 4.38
CA HIS A 107 -19.85 -8.56 3.23
C HIS A 107 -19.65 -7.10 3.63
N THR A 108 -20.35 -6.64 4.68
CA THR A 108 -20.15 -5.30 5.24
C THR A 108 -18.77 -5.15 5.89
N LEU A 109 -18.28 -6.17 6.60
CA LEU A 109 -16.93 -6.17 7.16
C LEU A 109 -15.87 -6.17 6.05
N VAL A 110 -16.05 -6.98 5.01
CA VAL A 110 -15.16 -7.00 3.84
C VAL A 110 -15.12 -5.64 3.15
N ALA A 111 -16.28 -4.99 2.94
CA ALA A 111 -16.32 -3.65 2.36
C ALA A 111 -15.55 -2.63 3.22
N ARG A 112 -15.69 -2.66 4.55
CA ARG A 112 -14.92 -1.78 5.44
C ARG A 112 -13.42 -2.03 5.37
N ALA A 113 -12.99 -3.28 5.29
CA ALA A 113 -11.58 -3.61 5.17
C ALA A 113 -10.99 -3.11 3.83
N LEU A 114 -11.73 -3.29 2.73
CA LEU A 114 -11.34 -2.82 1.41
C LEU A 114 -11.23 -1.29 1.34
N ASP A 115 -12.17 -0.58 1.94
CA ASP A 115 -12.15 0.90 2.02
C ASP A 115 -10.91 1.40 2.79
N ARG A 116 -10.55 0.74 3.89
CA ARG A 116 -9.31 1.02 4.62
C ARG A 116 -8.06 0.75 3.79
N LEU A 117 -8.01 -0.38 3.08
CA LEU A 117 -6.88 -0.72 2.21
C LEU A 117 -6.68 0.31 1.09
N VAL A 118 -7.77 0.81 0.49
CA VAL A 118 -7.72 1.92 -0.48
C VAL A 118 -7.06 3.14 0.15
N ALA A 119 -7.54 3.58 1.31
CA ALA A 119 -7.00 4.76 1.98
C ALA A 119 -5.50 4.60 2.34
N VAL A 120 -5.07 3.41 2.76
CA VAL A 120 -3.66 3.11 3.04
C VAL A 120 -2.81 3.21 1.78
N CYS A 121 -3.25 2.58 0.69
CA CYS A 121 -2.51 2.62 -0.58
C CYS A 121 -2.40 4.03 -1.14
N GLU A 122 -3.47 4.82 -1.09
CA GLU A 122 -3.46 6.22 -1.53
C GLU A 122 -2.52 7.08 -0.69
N ARG A 123 -2.51 6.90 0.64
CA ARG A 123 -1.60 7.63 1.53
C ARG A 123 -0.13 7.26 1.28
N LEU A 124 0.16 5.97 1.09
CA LEU A 124 1.50 5.49 0.73
C LEU A 124 1.93 6.06 -0.62
N HIS A 125 1.05 6.00 -1.62
CA HIS A 125 1.32 6.54 -2.95
C HIS A 125 1.65 8.05 -2.88
N ALA A 126 0.86 8.83 -2.15
CA ALA A 126 1.10 10.26 -1.95
C ALA A 126 2.39 10.54 -1.17
N ALA A 127 2.72 9.73 -0.17
CA ALA A 127 3.96 9.88 0.59
C ALA A 127 5.20 9.62 -0.27
N VAL A 128 5.19 8.54 -1.05
CA VAL A 128 6.27 8.20 -1.99
C VAL A 128 6.39 9.25 -3.08
N GLN A 129 5.28 9.70 -3.66
CA GLN A 129 5.29 10.77 -4.66
C GLN A 129 5.87 12.08 -4.10
N LYS A 130 5.47 12.47 -2.88
CA LYS A 130 5.99 13.67 -2.22
C LYS A 130 7.50 13.56 -1.98
N HIS A 131 7.97 12.39 -1.56
CA HIS A 131 9.38 12.13 -1.28
C HIS A 131 10.23 12.11 -2.56
N ASP A 132 9.74 11.47 -3.62
CA ASP A 132 10.53 11.22 -4.84
C ASP A 132 10.47 12.38 -5.85
N ARG A 133 9.46 13.25 -5.75
CA ARG A 133 9.28 14.41 -6.63
C ARG A 133 10.54 15.28 -6.80
N PRO A 134 11.31 15.64 -5.76
CA PRO A 134 12.54 16.42 -5.92
C PRO A 134 13.63 15.70 -6.72
N PHE A 135 13.67 14.37 -6.71
CA PHE A 135 14.62 13.59 -7.51
C PHE A 135 14.19 13.49 -8.97
N GLU A 136 12.88 13.41 -9.23
CA GLU A 136 12.30 13.41 -10.59
C GLU A 136 12.43 14.76 -11.28
N SER A 137 12.32 15.86 -10.53
CA SER A 137 12.48 17.22 -11.06
C SER A 137 13.94 17.68 -11.11
N GLY A 138 14.89 16.90 -10.57
CA GLY A 138 16.31 17.25 -10.49
C GLY A 138 16.65 18.32 -9.43
N ASP A 139 15.69 18.66 -8.56
CA ASP A 139 15.83 19.67 -7.50
C ASP A 139 16.47 19.11 -6.22
N ALA A 140 16.70 17.80 -6.14
CA ALA A 140 17.25 17.19 -4.93
C ALA A 140 18.73 17.58 -4.71
N PRO A 141 19.13 17.93 -3.48
CA PRO A 141 20.53 18.19 -3.15
C PRO A 141 21.37 16.92 -3.34
N GLY A 142 22.35 16.97 -4.24
CA GLY A 142 23.20 15.81 -4.62
C GLY A 142 22.96 15.26 -6.03
N SER A 143 21.88 15.68 -6.72
CA SER A 143 21.57 15.26 -8.10
C SER A 143 22.64 15.65 -9.14
N GLN A 144 23.53 16.59 -8.82
CA GLN A 144 24.58 17.09 -9.71
C GLN A 144 25.91 16.33 -9.64
N GLN A 145 26.07 15.31 -8.78
CA GLN A 145 27.37 14.61 -8.65
C GLN A 145 27.50 13.32 -9.47
N VAL A 146 26.47 12.89 -10.22
CA VAL A 146 26.52 11.62 -10.99
C VAL A 146 26.86 11.81 -12.47
N LEU A 147 27.12 13.04 -12.94
CA LEU A 147 27.37 13.33 -14.37
C LEU A 147 28.65 14.16 -14.66
N ALA A 148 29.66 14.14 -13.78
CA ALA A 148 30.96 14.72 -14.06
C ALA A 148 32.08 13.67 -14.06
#